data_AF-A0A2T4H7Y1-F1
#
_entry.id   AF-A0A2T4H7Y1-F1
#
_cell.length_a   1.000
_cell.length_b   1.000
_cell.length_c   1.000
_cell.angle_alpha   90.00
_cell.angle_beta   90.00
_cell.angle_gamma   90.00
#
_symmetry.space_group_name_H-M   'P 1'
#
loop_
_entity.id
_entity.type
_entity.pdbx_description
1 polymer ?
#
loop_
_entity_poly.entity_id
_entity_poly.type
_entity_poly.pdbx_seq_one_letter_code
_entity_poly.pdbx_strand_id
1 'polypeptide(L)'
;MFITLVFGVSLFGASTFAVAIGQMTDPADIWEPEKPPFSMERVRNFLGAAWLCFILAIAVVGFSSSLLTLLKHHANRAGVNGQKMRKTIAITTSVLLWTLLAVAFLFLSLAMVPYAYIPGWIAVASAILFSIGMACLLFFQVRMCA
;
A
#
# COMPACT_ATOMS: atom_id res chain seq x y z
N MET A 1 7.39 -16.02 13.93
CA MET A 1 5.97 -15.94 13.52
C MET A 1 5.67 -14.77 12.58
N PHE A 2 6.16 -13.55 12.86
CA PHE A 2 5.97 -12.40 11.95
C PHE A 2 6.66 -12.60 10.58
N ILE A 3 7.94 -13.00 10.56
CA ILE A 3 8.70 -13.20 9.31
C ILE A 3 8.05 -14.28 8.43
N THR A 4 7.59 -15.39 9.01
CA THR A 4 6.86 -16.44 8.31
C THR A 4 5.52 -15.96 7.75
N LEU A 5 4.83 -15.04 8.44
CA LEU A 5 3.61 -14.40 7.92
C LEU A 5 3.93 -13.49 6.73
N VAL A 6 5.00 -12.70 6.80
CA VAL A 6 5.46 -11.87 5.68
C VAL A 6 5.79 -12.72 4.46
N PHE A 7 6.58 -13.79 4.64
CA PHE A 7 6.89 -14.71 3.55
C PHE A 7 5.64 -15.40 3.02
N GLY A 8 4.74 -15.85 3.88
CA GLY A 8 3.49 -16.49 3.48
C GLY A 8 2.59 -15.57 2.64
N VAL A 9 2.33 -14.35 3.12
CA VAL A 9 1.52 -13.35 2.41
C VAL A 9 2.20 -12.93 1.10
N SER A 10 3.53 -12.79 1.09
CA SER A 10 4.27 -12.40 -0.11
C SER A 10 4.29 -13.50 -1.16
N LEU A 11 4.52 -14.77 -0.79
CA LEU A 11 4.49 -15.90 -1.73
C LEU A 11 3.08 -16.13 -2.26
N PHE A 12 2.08 -16.14 -1.36
CA PHE A 12 0.69 -16.37 -1.73
C PHE A 12 0.17 -15.25 -2.61
N GLY A 13 0.47 -13.99 -2.25
CA GLY A 13 0.07 -12.87 -3.06
C GLY A 13 0.82 -12.81 -4.40
N ALA A 14 2.11 -13.18 -4.45
CA ALA A 14 2.85 -13.26 -5.71
C ALA A 14 2.31 -14.36 -6.65
N SER A 15 1.93 -15.53 -6.10
CA SER A 15 1.38 -16.62 -6.90
C SER A 15 -0.02 -16.29 -7.42
N THR A 16 -0.89 -15.75 -6.57
CA THR A 16 -2.23 -15.29 -6.97
C THR A 16 -2.15 -14.14 -7.98
N PHE A 17 -1.19 -13.23 -7.82
CA PHE A 17 -0.93 -12.15 -8.76
C PHE A 17 -0.47 -12.67 -10.13
N ALA A 18 0.44 -13.65 -10.15
CA ALA A 18 0.88 -14.29 -11.38
C ALA A 18 -0.28 -14.99 -12.10
N VAL A 19 -1.16 -15.67 -11.37
CA VAL A 19 -2.37 -16.29 -11.93
C VAL A 19 -3.35 -15.23 -12.43
N ALA A 20 -3.60 -14.17 -11.66
CA ALA A 20 -4.51 -13.09 -12.04
C ALA A 20 -4.05 -12.41 -13.35
N ILE A 21 -2.76 -12.10 -13.49
CA ILE A 21 -2.20 -11.55 -14.73
C ILE A 21 -2.26 -12.56 -15.89
N GLY A 22 -2.04 -13.83 -15.60
CA GLY A 22 -2.09 -14.91 -16.60
C GLY A 22 -3.49 -15.24 -17.08
N GLN A 23 -4.53 -14.87 -16.35
CA GLN A 23 -5.95 -15.09 -16.68
C GLN A 23 -6.69 -13.78 -17.01
N MET A 24 -5.98 -12.65 -17.09
CA MET A 24 -6.59 -11.38 -17.48
C MET A 24 -7.01 -11.42 -18.94
N THR A 25 -8.29 -11.17 -19.20
CA THR A 25 -8.83 -10.90 -20.54
C THR A 25 -8.17 -9.64 -21.11
N ASP A 26 -7.93 -9.62 -22.42
CA ASP A 26 -7.43 -8.41 -23.08
C ASP A 26 -8.54 -7.34 -23.02
N PRO A 27 -8.27 -6.15 -22.47
CA PRO A 27 -9.24 -5.06 -22.49
C PRO A 27 -9.63 -4.63 -23.91
N ALA A 28 -8.87 -5.00 -24.95
CA ALA A 28 -9.26 -4.79 -26.34
C ALA A 28 -10.54 -5.54 -26.71
N ASP A 29 -10.74 -6.77 -26.21
CA ASP A 29 -11.91 -7.60 -26.53
C ASP A 29 -13.21 -7.06 -25.90
N ILE A 30 -13.07 -6.30 -24.81
CA ILE A 30 -14.20 -5.77 -24.02
C ILE A 30 -14.73 -4.46 -24.64
N TRP A 31 -13.87 -3.71 -25.32
CA TRP A 31 -14.17 -2.36 -25.78
C TRP A 31 -14.54 -2.28 -27.27
N GLU A 32 -14.54 -3.38 -28.03
CA GLU A 32 -14.87 -3.34 -29.46
C GLU A 32 -16.22 -2.65 -29.73
N PRO A 33 -16.29 -1.63 -30.61
CA PRO A 33 -15.24 -1.12 -31.53
C PRO A 33 -14.41 0.08 -31.00
N GLU A 34 -14.66 0.53 -29.77
CA GLU A 34 -13.95 1.63 -29.14
C GLU A 34 -12.54 1.22 -28.65
N LYS A 35 -11.65 2.22 -28.53
CA LYS A 35 -10.29 1.97 -28.06
C LYS A 35 -10.27 1.95 -26.53
N PRO A 36 -9.72 0.91 -25.88
CA PRO A 36 -9.71 0.83 -24.43
C PRO A 36 -8.87 1.97 -23.82
N PRO A 37 -9.25 2.48 -22.63
CA PRO A 37 -8.54 3.57 -21.97
C PRO A 37 -7.08 3.22 -21.61
N PHE A 38 -6.82 1.96 -21.28
CA PHE A 38 -5.48 1.43 -20.99
C PHE A 38 -5.20 0.15 -21.78
N SER A 39 -3.96 0.00 -22.23
CA SER A 39 -3.47 -1.26 -22.83
C SER A 39 -3.22 -2.29 -21.74
N MET A 40 -3.30 -3.59 -22.09
CA MET A 40 -3.03 -4.69 -21.16
C MET A 40 -1.64 -4.56 -20.50
N GLU A 41 -0.64 -4.10 -21.23
CA GLU A 41 0.71 -3.85 -20.69
C GLU A 41 0.71 -2.78 -19.60
N ARG A 42 -0.02 -1.67 -19.79
CA ARG A 42 -0.15 -0.62 -18.76
C ARG A 42 -0.87 -1.13 -17.51
N VAL A 43 -1.90 -1.94 -17.68
CA VAL A 43 -2.61 -2.58 -16.57
C VAL A 43 -1.68 -3.48 -15.76
N ARG A 44 -0.88 -4.32 -16.42
CA ARG A 44 0.11 -5.19 -15.76
C ARG A 44 1.15 -4.36 -14.99
N ASN A 45 1.61 -3.25 -15.55
CA ASN A 45 2.54 -2.35 -14.89
C ASN A 45 1.92 -1.68 -13.65
N PHE A 46 0.66 -1.24 -13.72
CA PHE A 46 -0.05 -0.70 -12.56
C PHE A 46 -0.25 -1.74 -11.47
N LEU A 47 -0.67 -2.96 -11.83
CA LEU A 47 -0.82 -4.05 -10.89
C LEU A 47 0.52 -4.39 -10.23
N GLY A 48 1.61 -4.42 -11.01
CA GLY A 48 2.96 -4.69 -10.52
C GLY A 48 3.46 -3.62 -9.56
N ALA A 49 3.22 -2.35 -9.88
CA ALA A 49 3.54 -1.22 -9.01
C ALA A 49 2.74 -1.28 -7.69
N ALA A 50 1.44 -1.60 -7.75
CA ALA A 50 0.60 -1.78 -6.56
C ALA A 50 1.15 -2.92 -5.69
N TRP A 51 1.50 -4.04 -6.30
CA TRP A 51 2.06 -5.21 -5.63
C TRP A 51 3.38 -4.90 -4.92
N LEU A 52 4.30 -4.18 -5.58
CA LEU A 52 5.56 -3.74 -4.97
C LEU A 52 5.32 -2.82 -3.76
N CYS A 53 4.36 -1.90 -3.86
CA CYS A 53 3.99 -1.03 -2.74
C CYS A 53 3.46 -1.84 -1.54
N PHE A 54 2.68 -2.89 -1.78
CA PHE A 54 2.23 -3.79 -0.71
C PHE A 54 3.39 -4.56 -0.06
N ILE A 55 4.31 -5.11 -0.84
CA ILE A 55 5.49 -5.81 -0.30
C ILE A 55 6.32 -4.87 0.57
N LEU A 56 6.61 -3.66 0.07
CA LEU A 56 7.34 -2.65 0.81
C LEU A 56 6.61 -2.24 2.10
N ALA A 57 5.27 -2.10 2.06
CA ALA A 57 4.49 -1.81 3.26
C ALA A 57 4.63 -2.92 4.31
N ILE A 58 4.54 -4.19 3.90
CA ILE A 58 4.71 -5.34 4.80
C ILE A 58 6.14 -5.35 5.39
N ALA A 59 7.15 -5.08 4.57
CA ALA A 59 8.54 -4.99 5.03
C ALA A 59 8.73 -3.87 6.07
N VAL A 60 8.14 -2.69 5.82
CA VAL A 60 8.18 -1.54 6.75
C VAL A 60 7.45 -1.87 8.06
N VAL A 61 6.26 -2.48 8.02
CA VAL A 61 5.55 -2.93 9.24
C VAL A 61 6.43 -3.88 10.03
N GLY A 62 7.10 -4.80 9.35
CA GLY A 62 7.91 -5.82 9.97
C GLY A 62 9.15 -5.31 10.66
N PHE A 63 9.91 -4.50 9.93
CA PHE A 63 11.08 -3.85 10.48
C PHE A 63 10.68 -2.97 11.67
N SER A 64 9.61 -2.19 11.53
CA SER A 64 9.12 -1.30 12.58
C SER A 64 8.66 -2.08 13.82
N SER A 65 7.93 -3.18 13.65
CA SER A 65 7.44 -4.02 14.76
C SER A 65 8.59 -4.69 15.52
N SER A 66 9.62 -5.14 14.81
CA SER A 66 10.83 -5.68 15.43
C SER A 66 11.58 -4.60 16.20
N LEU A 67 11.79 -3.43 15.59
CA LEU A 67 12.47 -2.29 16.19
C LEU A 67 11.71 -1.75 17.42
N LEU A 68 10.38 -1.64 17.34
CA LEU A 68 9.51 -1.24 18.44
C LEU A 68 9.56 -2.23 19.61
N THR A 69 9.68 -3.53 19.33
CA THR A 69 9.85 -4.57 20.37
C THR A 69 11.20 -4.44 21.07
N LEU A 70 12.27 -4.23 20.32
CA LEU A 70 13.62 -4.01 20.87
C LEU A 70 13.70 -2.70 21.68
N LEU A 71 13.08 -1.64 21.17
CA LEU A 71 12.99 -0.36 21.87
C LEU A 71 12.09 -0.41 23.09
N LYS A 72 11.03 -1.22 23.11
CA LYS A 72 10.22 -1.46 24.30
C LYS A 72 11.05 -2.10 25.41
N HIS A 73 11.93 -3.05 25.07
CA HIS A 73 12.86 -3.65 26.02
C HIS A 73 13.90 -2.64 26.55
N HIS A 74 14.44 -1.76 25.69
CA HIS A 74 15.42 -0.74 26.10
C HIS A 74 14.80 0.46 26.82
N ALA A 75 13.58 0.89 26.47
CA ALA A 75 12.91 2.05 27.07
C ALA A 75 12.55 1.82 28.54
N ASN A 76 12.28 0.57 28.94
CA ASN A 76 12.14 0.22 30.36
C ASN A 76 13.43 0.43 31.17
N ARG A 77 14.60 0.56 30.52
CA ARG A 77 15.90 0.87 31.15
C ARG A 77 16.35 2.33 30.96
N ALA A 78 15.90 3.03 29.91
CA ALA A 78 16.48 4.31 29.45
C ALA A 78 15.66 5.58 29.77
N GLY A 79 14.44 5.47 30.31
CA GLY A 79 13.62 6.64 30.70
C GLY A 79 13.12 7.51 29.53
N VAL A 80 12.83 8.80 29.79
CA VAL A 80 12.09 9.75 28.93
C VAL A 80 12.62 9.86 27.49
N ASN A 81 13.93 9.67 27.26
CA ASN A 81 14.53 9.79 25.94
C ASN A 81 14.15 8.62 24.99
N GLY A 82 13.97 7.42 25.55
CA GLY A 82 13.50 6.25 24.80
C GLY A 82 12.04 6.38 24.35
N GLN A 83 11.23 7.13 25.10
CA GLN A 83 9.82 7.35 24.79
C GLN A 83 9.62 8.33 23.61
N LYS A 84 10.43 9.40 23.53
CA LYS A 84 10.45 10.30 22.37
C LYS A 84 10.88 9.59 21.09
N MET A 85 11.98 8.83 21.13
CA MET A 85 12.48 8.10 19.96
C MET A 85 11.46 7.06 19.46
N ARG A 86 10.80 6.35 20.37
CA ARG A 86 9.71 5.41 20.03
C ARG A 86 8.52 6.10 19.37
N LYS A 87 8.15 7.30 19.84
CA LYS A 87 7.06 8.11 19.27
C LYS A 87 7.41 8.57 17.85
N THR A 88 8.62 9.06 17.62
CA THR A 88 9.10 9.48 16.29
C THR A 88 9.12 8.31 15.31
N ILE A 89 9.63 7.15 15.72
CA ILE A 89 9.64 5.95 14.87
C ILE A 89 8.22 5.51 14.53
N ALA A 90 7.32 5.46 15.52
CA ALA A 90 5.93 5.07 15.29
C ALA A 90 5.22 6.02 14.31
N ILE A 91 5.41 7.34 14.45
CA ILE A 91 4.82 8.33 13.54
C ILE A 91 5.41 8.18 12.13
N THR A 92 6.73 8.06 12.01
CA THR A 92 7.42 7.92 10.71
C THR A 92 6.96 6.66 9.98
N THR A 93 6.89 5.53 10.69
CA THR A 93 6.36 4.27 10.15
C THR A 93 4.90 4.43 9.73
N SER A 94 4.06 5.08 10.55
CA SER A 94 2.65 5.28 10.23
C SER A 94 2.45 6.10 8.97
N VAL A 95 3.20 7.21 8.82
CA VAL A 95 3.17 8.05 7.62
C VAL A 95 3.62 7.25 6.40
N LEU A 96 4.76 6.57 6.50
CA LEU A 96 5.32 5.79 5.40
C LEU A 96 4.37 4.69 4.94
N LEU A 97 3.86 3.88 5.87
CA LEU A 97 2.89 2.81 5.57
C LEU A 97 1.66 3.34 4.87
N TRP A 98 1.13 4.45 5.36
CA TRP A 98 -0.05 5.05 4.79
C TRP A 98 0.21 5.58 3.37
N THR A 99 1.35 6.22 3.13
CA THR A 99 1.73 6.68 1.78
C THR A 99 1.86 5.51 0.82
N LEU A 100 2.53 4.43 1.22
CA LEU A 100 2.65 3.24 0.37
C LEU A 100 1.29 2.60 0.08
N LEU A 101 0.42 2.55 1.08
CA LEU A 101 -0.91 1.99 0.93
C LEU A 101 -1.79 2.84 0.02
N ALA A 102 -1.76 4.16 0.15
CA ALA A 102 -2.46 5.10 -0.71
C ALA A 102 -2.03 4.95 -2.18
N VAL A 103 -0.71 4.89 -2.43
CA VAL A 103 -0.15 4.68 -3.76
C VAL A 103 -0.55 3.31 -4.33
N ALA A 104 -0.53 2.25 -3.50
CA ALA A 104 -0.97 0.92 -3.91
C ALA A 104 -2.44 0.90 -4.33
N PHE A 105 -3.32 1.52 -3.55
CA PHE A 105 -4.75 1.62 -3.87
C PHE A 105 -5.00 2.43 -5.13
N LEU A 106 -4.27 3.53 -5.35
CA LEU A 106 -4.39 4.31 -6.58
C LEU A 106 -4.05 3.48 -7.81
N PHE A 107 -2.90 2.79 -7.80
CA PHE A 107 -2.52 1.93 -8.92
C PHE A 107 -3.50 0.78 -9.15
N LEU A 108 -4.05 0.20 -8.07
CA LEU A 108 -5.05 -0.86 -8.17
C LEU A 108 -6.37 -0.35 -8.78
N SER A 109 -6.81 0.85 -8.38
CA SER A 109 -7.99 1.50 -8.97
C SER A 109 -7.78 1.86 -10.44
N LEU A 110 -6.58 2.33 -10.82
CA LEU A 110 -6.24 2.57 -12.23
C LEU A 110 -6.27 1.29 -13.07
N ALA A 111 -5.77 0.17 -12.51
CA ALA A 111 -5.80 -1.13 -13.18
C ALA A 111 -7.22 -1.66 -13.41
N MET A 112 -8.22 -1.15 -12.67
CA MET A 112 -9.62 -1.54 -12.80
C MET A 112 -10.39 -0.78 -13.89
N VAL A 113 -9.96 0.44 -14.24
CA VAL A 113 -10.60 1.31 -15.25
C VAL A 113 -10.87 0.63 -16.60
N PRO A 114 -9.95 -0.16 -17.19
CA PRO A 114 -10.19 -0.76 -18.51
C PRO A 114 -11.17 -1.93 -18.46
N TYR A 115 -11.38 -2.55 -17.30
CA TYR A 115 -12.36 -3.62 -17.12
C TYR A 115 -13.74 -3.10 -16.75
N ALA A 116 -13.80 -1.99 -16.02
CA ALA A 116 -15.04 -1.43 -15.54
C ALA A 116 -14.94 0.10 -15.51
N TYR A 117 -15.34 0.75 -16.61
CA TYR A 117 -15.11 2.18 -16.84
C TYR A 117 -15.63 3.06 -15.70
N ILE A 118 -16.95 3.08 -15.50
CA ILE A 118 -17.61 3.93 -14.49
C ILE A 118 -17.12 3.60 -13.07
N PRO A 119 -17.21 2.34 -12.58
CA PRO A 119 -16.78 2.03 -11.22
C PRO A 119 -15.26 2.16 -11.04
N GLY A 120 -14.46 1.96 -12.08
CA GLY A 120 -13.01 2.19 -12.05
C GLY A 120 -12.67 3.65 -11.78
N TRP A 121 -13.30 4.59 -12.50
CA TRP A 121 -13.10 6.02 -12.25
C TRP A 121 -13.63 6.47 -10.88
N ILE A 122 -14.74 5.89 -10.41
CA ILE A 122 -15.25 6.13 -9.04
C ILE A 122 -14.24 5.61 -8.00
N ALA A 123 -13.64 4.44 -8.24
CA ALA A 123 -12.61 3.89 -7.38
C ALA A 123 -11.37 4.81 -7.33
N VAL A 124 -10.94 5.36 -8.47
CA VAL A 124 -9.84 6.33 -8.52
C VAL A 124 -10.19 7.60 -7.74
N ALA A 125 -11.37 8.18 -7.96
CA ALA A 125 -11.80 9.39 -7.26
C ALA A 125 -11.89 9.17 -5.73
N SER A 126 -12.46 8.04 -5.31
CA SER A 126 -12.55 7.69 -3.89
C SER A 126 -11.18 7.41 -3.27
N ALA A 127 -10.27 6.74 -3.98
CA ALA A 127 -8.89 6.53 -3.54
C ALA A 127 -8.15 7.86 -3.36
N ILE A 128 -8.34 8.83 -4.26
CA ILE A 128 -7.76 10.18 -4.13
C ILE A 128 -8.35 10.92 -2.92
N LEU A 129 -9.67 10.92 -2.76
CA LEU A 129 -10.34 11.58 -1.63
C LEU A 129 -9.90 10.99 -0.28
N PHE A 130 -9.86 9.65 -0.20
CA PHE A 130 -9.36 8.97 0.98
C PHE A 130 -7.87 9.29 1.23
N SER A 131 -7.10 9.39 0.15
CA SER A 131 -5.69 9.80 0.22
C SER A 131 -5.55 11.19 0.86
N ILE A 132 -6.29 12.18 0.36
CA ILE A 132 -6.25 13.54 0.88
C ILE A 132 -6.71 13.60 2.35
N GLY A 133 -7.84 12.95 2.67
CA GLY A 133 -8.40 12.94 4.02
C GLY A 133 -7.43 12.38 5.06
N MET A 134 -6.78 11.27 4.73
CA MET A 134 -5.82 10.66 5.65
C MET A 134 -4.47 11.40 5.69
N ALA A 135 -4.02 12.02 4.60
CA ALA A 135 -2.87 12.93 4.65
C ALA A 135 -3.13 14.10 5.60
N CYS A 136 -4.36 14.65 5.59
CA CYS A 136 -4.79 15.68 6.53
C CYS A 136 -4.76 15.17 7.98
N LEU A 137 -5.33 13.98 8.24
CA LEU A 137 -5.29 13.35 9.57
C LEU A 137 -3.86 13.10 10.06
N LEU A 138 -2.97 12.63 9.18
CA LEU A 138 -1.55 12.44 9.51
C LEU A 138 -0.87 13.77 9.83
N PHE A 139 -1.14 14.83 9.07
CA PHE A 139 -0.61 16.16 9.36
C PHE A 139 -1.05 16.64 10.74
N PHE A 140 -2.33 16.45 11.08
CA PHE A 140 -2.86 16.72 12.42
C PHE A 140 -2.20 15.87 13.51
N GLN A 141 -2.02 14.57 13.28
CA GLN A 141 -1.35 13.68 14.23
C GLN A 141 0.12 14.08 14.47
N VAL A 142 0.85 14.42 13.41
CA VAL A 142 2.23 14.91 13.50
C VAL A 142 2.28 16.22 14.29
N ARG A 143 1.39 17.18 14.00
CA ARG A 143 1.28 18.46 14.71
C ARG A 143 0.93 18.33 16.20
N MET A 144 0.05 17.39 16.56
CA MET A 144 -0.34 17.16 17.96
C MET A 144 0.70 16.35 18.74
N CYS A 145 1.56 15.59 18.05
CA CYS A 145 2.56 14.74 18.68
C CYS A 145 3.98 15.31 18.71
N ALA A 146 4.31 16.27 17.85
CA ALA A 146 5.55 17.05 17.86
C ALA A 146 5.56 18.04 19.03
#